data_AF-Q6XCJ8-F1
#
_entry.id   AF-Q6XCJ8-F1
#
_cell.length_a   1.000
_cell.length_b   1.000
_cell.length_c   1.000
_cell.angle_alpha   90.00
_cell.angle_beta   90.00
_cell.angle_gamma   90.00
#
_symmetry.space_group_name_H-M   'P 1'
#
loop_
_entity.id
_entity.type
_entity.pdbx_description
1 polymer ?
#
loop_
_entity_poly.entity_id
_entity_poly.type
_entity_poly.pdbx_seq_one_letter_code
_entity_poly.pdbx_strand_id
1 'polypeptide(L)'
;FAKSAITFMKDWGFDGIDVDWEYPADSTQATNMILLLKEIRSQLDAYAAQYAPGYHFLLSIAAPAGPEHYSLLRFADLGQVLDYVNLMAYDYAGSWSSFSGHDANLFANPSNPNASPYNTDTAIKAYINGGVPASKIVLGMPIYGRSFEGTTDIGKAYSGIGSGSWENGIWDYKVLPKAGATVKYDSVAKGYYSY
;
A
#
# COMPACT_ATOMS: atom_id res chain seq x y z
N PHE A 1 -10.59 13.69 -16.46
CA PHE A 1 -9.79 12.53 -16.05
C PHE A 1 -10.24 11.26 -16.77
N ALA A 2 -11.42 10.70 -16.48
CA ALA A 2 -11.84 9.41 -17.04
C ALA A 2 -11.66 9.30 -18.58
N LYS A 3 -12.16 10.28 -19.34
CA LYS A 3 -12.04 10.27 -20.82
C LYS A 3 -10.61 10.09 -21.32
N SER A 4 -9.65 10.83 -20.75
CA SER A 4 -8.25 10.72 -21.14
C SER A 4 -7.62 9.40 -20.70
N ALA A 5 -7.97 8.88 -19.52
CA ALA A 5 -7.48 7.59 -19.04
C ALA A 5 -7.98 6.43 -19.91
N ILE A 6 -9.26 6.44 -20.28
CA ILE A 6 -9.84 5.44 -21.19
C ILE A 6 -9.19 5.52 -22.58
N THR A 7 -8.84 6.73 -23.06
CA THR A 7 -8.09 6.87 -24.31
C THR A 7 -6.73 6.16 -24.25
N PHE A 8 -5.95 6.35 -23.20
CA PHE A 8 -4.68 5.61 -23.05
C PHE A 8 -4.91 4.10 -22.96
N MET A 9 -5.89 3.67 -22.14
CA MET A 9 -6.19 2.25 -21.96
C MET A 9 -6.48 1.57 -23.30
N LYS A 10 -7.37 2.15 -24.12
CA LYS A 10 -7.75 1.56 -25.41
C LYS A 10 -6.66 1.65 -26.47
N ASP A 11 -5.89 2.74 -26.51
CA ASP A 11 -4.86 2.94 -27.54
C ASP A 11 -3.64 2.05 -27.27
N TRP A 12 -3.37 1.72 -26.00
CA TRP A 12 -2.20 0.94 -25.59
C TRP A 12 -2.53 -0.52 -25.25
N GLY A 13 -3.81 -0.91 -25.29
CA GLY A 13 -4.25 -2.28 -25.07
C GLY A 13 -4.16 -2.73 -23.60
N PHE A 14 -4.48 -1.84 -22.66
CA PHE A 14 -4.57 -2.19 -21.24
C PHE A 14 -5.92 -2.82 -20.88
N ASP A 15 -5.91 -3.65 -19.84
CA ASP A 15 -7.06 -4.37 -19.32
C ASP A 15 -7.83 -3.62 -18.21
N GLY A 16 -7.39 -2.41 -17.87
CA GLY A 16 -8.02 -1.64 -16.80
C GLY A 16 -7.26 -0.37 -16.42
N ILE A 17 -7.69 0.23 -15.31
CA ILE A 17 -7.12 1.44 -14.74
C ILE A 17 -6.91 1.21 -13.24
N ASP A 18 -5.72 1.51 -12.74
CA ASP A 18 -5.42 1.66 -11.32
C ASP A 18 -5.28 3.15 -10.97
N VAL A 19 -5.90 3.57 -9.88
CA VAL A 19 -5.82 4.96 -9.39
C VAL A 19 -5.05 4.98 -8.08
N ASP A 20 -3.87 5.60 -8.12
CA ASP A 20 -3.02 5.80 -6.97
C ASP A 20 -3.07 7.26 -6.51
N TRP A 21 -3.85 7.52 -5.45
CA TRP A 21 -3.96 8.85 -4.82
C TRP A 21 -3.49 8.74 -3.37
N GLU A 22 -2.30 9.27 -3.11
CA GLU A 22 -1.68 9.30 -1.78
C GLU A 22 -1.64 10.72 -1.16
N TYR A 23 -2.62 11.15 -0.36
CA TYR A 23 -3.90 10.52 0.00
C TYR A 23 -5.02 11.57 -0.03
N PRO A 24 -6.31 11.18 -0.14
CA PRO A 24 -7.42 12.10 0.14
C PRO A 24 -7.26 12.70 1.54
N ALA A 25 -7.16 14.03 1.63
CA ALA A 25 -6.81 14.71 2.88
C ALA A 25 -8.01 15.07 3.77
N ASP A 26 -9.24 14.99 3.22
CA ASP A 26 -10.45 15.39 3.90
C ASP A 26 -11.69 14.67 3.32
N SER A 27 -12.85 14.88 3.95
CA SER A 27 -14.12 14.26 3.56
C SER A 27 -14.61 14.68 2.16
N THR A 28 -14.24 15.89 1.71
CA THR A 28 -14.57 16.38 0.36
C THR A 28 -13.75 15.63 -0.67
N GLN A 29 -12.45 15.46 -0.45
CA GLN A 29 -11.57 14.68 -1.31
C GLN A 29 -11.96 13.20 -1.32
N ALA A 30 -12.30 12.61 -0.17
CA ALA A 30 -12.80 11.24 -0.11
C ALA A 30 -14.10 11.05 -0.91
N THR A 31 -14.99 12.04 -0.89
CA THR A 31 -16.21 12.04 -1.72
C THR A 31 -15.87 12.19 -3.21
N ASN A 32 -14.95 13.09 -3.55
CA ASN A 32 -14.50 13.30 -4.92
C ASN A 32 -13.81 12.07 -5.50
N MET A 33 -13.08 11.30 -4.69
CA MET A 33 -12.50 10.02 -5.09
C MET A 33 -13.59 9.04 -5.53
N ILE A 34 -14.69 8.91 -4.78
CA ILE A 34 -15.81 8.04 -5.19
C ILE A 34 -16.47 8.51 -6.49
N LEU A 35 -16.67 9.82 -6.65
CA LEU A 35 -17.21 10.38 -7.89
C LEU A 35 -16.30 10.10 -9.09
N LEU A 36 -14.99 10.26 -8.91
CA LEU A 36 -13.99 9.95 -9.92
C LEU A 36 -14.03 8.46 -10.32
N LEU A 37 -14.03 7.56 -9.34
CA LEU A 37 -14.05 6.11 -9.59
C LEU A 37 -15.34 5.66 -10.29
N LYS A 38 -16.49 6.22 -9.89
CA LYS A 38 -17.78 5.94 -10.57
C LYS A 38 -17.77 6.41 -12.03
N GLU A 39 -17.20 7.59 -12.30
CA GLU A 39 -17.08 8.10 -13.66
C GLU A 39 -16.12 7.26 -14.51
N ILE A 40 -15.00 6.77 -13.93
CA ILE A 40 -14.09 5.85 -14.63
C ILE A 40 -14.82 4.53 -14.95
N ARG A 41 -15.47 3.91 -13.95
CA ARG A 41 -16.24 2.66 -14.12
C ARG A 41 -17.28 2.79 -15.23
N SER A 42 -18.06 3.87 -15.21
CA SER A 42 -19.07 4.17 -16.23
C SER A 42 -18.47 4.21 -17.65
N GLN A 43 -17.30 4.83 -17.81
CA GLN A 43 -16.65 4.91 -19.13
C GLN A 43 -15.98 3.61 -19.56
N LEU A 44 -15.42 2.83 -18.63
CA LEU A 44 -14.94 1.48 -18.90
C LEU A 44 -16.07 0.59 -19.43
N ASP A 45 -17.24 0.64 -18.77
CA ASP A 45 -18.40 -0.16 -19.14
C ASP A 45 -18.97 0.27 -20.50
N ALA A 46 -19.06 1.58 -20.75
CA ALA A 46 -19.49 2.12 -22.03
C ALA A 46 -18.54 1.72 -23.17
N TYR A 47 -17.22 1.75 -22.92
CA TYR A 47 -16.23 1.31 -23.90
C TYR A 47 -16.32 -0.20 -24.18
N ALA A 48 -16.43 -1.03 -23.14
CA ALA A 48 -16.63 -2.47 -23.28
C ALA A 48 -17.90 -2.79 -24.08
N ALA A 49 -19.02 -2.16 -23.76
CA ALA A 49 -20.29 -2.39 -24.45
C ALA A 49 -20.19 -2.09 -25.96
N GLN A 50 -19.40 -1.09 -26.35
CA GLN A 50 -19.27 -0.68 -27.74
C GLN A 50 -18.21 -1.47 -28.53
N TYR A 51 -17.06 -1.78 -27.91
CA TYR A 51 -15.87 -2.25 -28.63
C TYR A 51 -15.31 -3.59 -28.13
N ALA A 52 -15.69 -4.04 -26.94
CA ALA A 52 -15.28 -5.33 -26.39
C ALA A 52 -16.46 -6.03 -25.67
N PRO A 53 -17.54 -6.39 -26.38
CA PRO A 53 -18.75 -6.91 -25.75
C PRO A 53 -18.46 -8.14 -24.88
N GLY A 54 -18.88 -8.09 -23.62
CA GLY A 54 -18.66 -9.16 -22.64
C GLY A 54 -17.30 -9.10 -21.93
N TYR A 55 -16.40 -8.19 -22.32
CA TYR A 55 -15.16 -7.95 -21.60
C TYR A 55 -15.39 -7.02 -20.40
N HIS A 56 -14.81 -7.34 -19.25
CA HIS A 56 -14.87 -6.51 -18.05
C HIS A 56 -13.49 -5.90 -17.78
N PHE A 57 -13.32 -4.62 -18.15
CA PHE A 57 -12.10 -3.89 -17.81
C PHE A 57 -12.03 -3.65 -16.31
N LEU A 58 -10.84 -3.78 -15.73
CA LEU A 58 -10.61 -3.69 -14.29
C LEU A 58 -10.50 -2.23 -13.82
N LEU A 59 -10.97 -1.98 -12.62
CA LEU A 59 -10.74 -0.74 -11.88
C LEU A 59 -10.23 -1.05 -10.47
N SER A 60 -9.05 -0.54 -10.13
CA SER A 60 -8.45 -0.72 -8.80
C SER A 60 -7.91 0.59 -8.23
N ILE A 61 -7.49 0.53 -6.97
CA ILE A 61 -6.71 1.59 -6.32
C ILE A 61 -5.51 0.98 -5.61
N ALA A 62 -4.44 1.76 -5.47
CA ALA A 62 -3.48 1.61 -4.39
C ALA A 62 -4.06 2.27 -3.12
N ALA A 63 -4.03 1.57 -2.00
CA ALA A 63 -4.77 1.92 -0.79
C ALA A 63 -3.85 2.02 0.45
N PRO A 64 -4.02 3.06 1.30
CA PRO A 64 -3.21 3.25 2.49
C PRO A 64 -3.40 2.16 3.54
N ALA A 65 -2.30 1.82 4.23
CA ALA A 65 -2.34 1.03 5.46
C ALA A 65 -2.21 1.87 6.74
N GLY A 66 -1.98 3.20 6.63
CA GLY A 66 -1.95 4.12 7.77
C GLY A 66 -3.35 4.61 8.21
N PRO A 67 -3.73 4.49 9.50
CA PRO A 67 -5.05 4.89 10.00
C PRO A 67 -5.43 6.34 9.74
N GLU A 68 -4.46 7.25 9.80
CA GLU A 68 -4.62 8.67 9.49
C GLU A 68 -5.12 8.92 8.06
N HIS A 69 -4.87 7.99 7.14
CA HIS A 69 -5.28 8.07 5.74
C HIS A 69 -6.52 7.23 5.47
N TYR A 70 -6.51 5.94 5.83
CA TYR A 70 -7.63 5.07 5.50
C TYR A 70 -8.91 5.43 6.26
N SER A 71 -8.82 6.07 7.43
CA SER A 71 -10.02 6.46 8.21
C SER A 71 -10.86 7.55 7.53
N LEU A 72 -10.31 8.27 6.56
CA LEU A 72 -11.01 9.25 5.75
C LEU A 72 -11.75 8.63 4.57
N LEU A 73 -11.41 7.39 4.19
CA LEU A 73 -11.93 6.74 3.00
C LEU A 73 -13.37 6.24 3.20
N ARG A 74 -14.12 6.21 2.09
CA ARG A 74 -15.51 5.73 2.05
C ARG A 74 -15.53 4.24 1.71
N PHE A 75 -15.15 3.39 2.67
CA PHE A 75 -14.92 1.96 2.47
C PHE A 75 -16.04 1.20 1.74
N ALA A 76 -17.29 1.32 2.19
CA ALA A 76 -18.40 0.63 1.54
C ALA A 76 -18.59 1.08 0.07
N ASP A 77 -18.41 2.37 -0.21
CA ASP A 77 -18.50 2.89 -1.58
C ASP A 77 -17.33 2.37 -2.46
N LEU A 78 -16.12 2.28 -1.90
CA LEU A 78 -14.96 1.67 -2.56
C LEU A 78 -15.22 0.19 -2.88
N GLY A 79 -15.72 -0.57 -1.92
CA GLY A 79 -16.03 -1.99 -2.08
C GLY A 79 -17.10 -2.27 -3.15
N GLN A 80 -18.00 -1.31 -3.40
CA GLN A 80 -19.01 -1.40 -4.46
C GLN A 80 -18.45 -1.10 -5.85
N VAL A 81 -17.56 -0.11 -6.00
CA VAL A 81 -17.13 0.39 -7.31
C VAL A 81 -15.88 -0.32 -7.86
N LEU A 82 -14.98 -0.77 -6.99
CA LEU A 82 -13.68 -1.34 -7.38
C LEU A 82 -13.74 -2.84 -7.61
N ASP A 83 -12.88 -3.34 -8.50
CA ASP A 83 -12.58 -4.76 -8.64
C ASP A 83 -11.59 -5.20 -7.55
N TYR A 84 -10.52 -4.43 -7.35
CA TYR A 84 -9.48 -4.70 -6.37
C TYR A 84 -9.07 -3.45 -5.58
N VAL A 85 -8.65 -3.68 -4.33
CA VAL A 85 -8.02 -2.72 -3.43
C VAL A 85 -6.62 -3.23 -3.13
N ASN A 86 -5.61 -2.64 -3.75
CA ASN A 86 -4.21 -3.00 -3.57
C ASN A 86 -3.68 -2.32 -2.31
N LEU A 87 -3.72 -3.01 -1.16
CA LEU A 87 -3.29 -2.46 0.11
C LEU A 87 -1.76 -2.32 0.13
N MET A 88 -1.26 -1.10 0.26
CA MET A 88 0.17 -0.78 0.38
C MET A 88 0.65 -1.11 1.80
N ALA A 89 0.79 -2.41 2.09
CA ALA A 89 1.15 -2.92 3.40
C ALA A 89 2.68 -2.93 3.64
N TYR A 90 3.30 -1.79 3.34
CA TYR A 90 4.73 -1.53 3.44
C TYR A 90 4.96 -0.04 3.74
N ASP A 91 6.22 0.40 3.85
CA ASP A 91 6.59 1.77 4.21
C ASP A 91 6.09 2.20 5.59
N TYR A 92 6.04 1.27 6.54
CA TYR A 92 5.61 1.54 7.92
C TYR A 92 6.68 2.27 8.73
N ALA A 93 7.95 2.12 8.36
CA ALA A 93 9.07 2.74 9.06
C ALA A 93 10.14 3.20 8.07
N GLY A 94 10.63 4.42 8.22
CA GLY A 94 11.65 5.00 7.33
C GLY A 94 12.37 6.18 7.97
N SER A 95 12.97 7.03 7.15
CA SER A 95 13.72 8.22 7.61
C SER A 95 12.88 9.25 8.38
N TRP A 96 11.55 9.19 8.24
CA TRP A 96 10.60 10.01 8.99
C TRP A 96 10.31 9.45 10.39
N SER A 97 10.69 8.21 10.68
CA SER A 97 10.45 7.56 11.97
C SER A 97 11.46 8.04 13.01
N SER A 98 11.04 8.14 14.28
CA SER A 98 11.96 8.45 15.40
C SER A 98 12.81 7.26 15.85
N PHE A 99 12.36 6.04 15.53
CA PHE A 99 13.03 4.77 15.87
C PHE A 99 13.13 3.91 14.61
N SER A 100 14.10 2.98 14.58
CA SER A 100 14.13 1.91 13.60
C SER A 100 12.90 1.02 13.75
N GLY A 101 12.39 0.46 12.66
CA GLY A 101 11.18 -0.35 12.71
C GLY A 101 11.05 -1.33 11.56
N HIS A 102 10.05 -2.20 11.66
CA HIS A 102 9.66 -3.10 10.60
C HIS A 102 8.97 -2.30 9.49
N ASP A 103 9.33 -2.58 8.25
CA ASP A 103 8.76 -1.90 7.08
C ASP A 103 7.36 -2.41 6.71
N ALA A 104 7.09 -3.70 6.96
CA ALA A 104 5.89 -4.39 6.49
C ALA A 104 5.43 -5.53 7.44
N ASN A 105 5.43 -5.28 8.76
CA ASN A 105 4.99 -6.29 9.73
C ASN A 105 3.48 -6.56 9.68
N LEU A 106 3.09 -7.84 9.80
CA LEU A 106 1.67 -8.22 9.80
C LEU A 106 0.95 -7.80 11.08
N PHE A 107 1.59 -7.93 12.23
CA PHE A 107 0.98 -7.67 13.53
C PHE A 107 1.80 -6.64 14.33
N ALA A 108 1.14 -5.96 15.27
CA ALA A 108 1.83 -5.16 16.27
C ALA A 108 2.61 -6.07 17.23
N ASN A 109 3.76 -5.60 17.73
CA ASN A 109 4.49 -6.23 18.82
C ASN A 109 4.37 -5.37 20.09
N PRO A 110 3.47 -5.71 21.04
CA PRO A 110 3.27 -4.91 22.26
C PRO A 110 4.52 -4.81 23.15
N SER A 111 5.45 -5.75 23.04
CA SER A 111 6.71 -5.74 23.79
C SER A 111 7.79 -4.86 23.15
N ASN A 112 7.62 -4.48 21.89
CA ASN A 112 8.49 -3.53 21.19
C ASN A 112 7.67 -2.61 20.26
N PRO A 113 6.80 -1.75 20.82
CA PRO A 113 5.83 -0.98 20.04
C PRO A 113 6.50 0.00 19.07
N ASN A 114 7.68 0.52 19.41
CA ASN A 114 8.46 1.40 18.54
C ASN A 114 8.88 0.71 17.23
N ALA A 115 9.07 -0.61 17.24
CA ALA A 115 9.44 -1.37 16.04
C ALA A 115 8.25 -1.65 15.12
N SER A 116 7.01 -1.49 15.60
CA SER A 116 5.79 -1.77 14.84
C SER A 116 4.77 -0.62 15.00
N PRO A 117 5.11 0.60 14.53
CA PRO A 117 4.22 1.77 14.67
C PRO A 117 2.91 1.58 13.88
N TYR A 118 2.96 0.82 12.78
CA TYR A 118 1.81 0.37 12.00
C TYR A 118 1.80 -1.17 11.94
N ASN A 119 0.69 -1.76 11.50
CA ASN A 119 0.61 -3.19 11.21
C ASN A 119 -0.53 -3.49 10.22
N THR A 120 -0.32 -4.53 9.40
CA THR A 120 -1.24 -4.91 8.34
C THR A 120 -2.59 -5.42 8.85
N ASP A 121 -2.60 -6.19 9.94
CA ASP A 121 -3.83 -6.80 10.50
C ASP A 121 -4.87 -5.75 10.91
N THR A 122 -4.42 -4.67 11.55
CA THR A 122 -5.29 -3.52 11.89
C THR A 122 -5.91 -2.90 10.64
N ALA A 123 -5.11 -2.67 9.59
CA ALA A 123 -5.60 -2.07 8.34
C ALA A 123 -6.62 -3.00 7.66
N ILE A 124 -6.29 -4.28 7.44
CA ILE A 124 -7.20 -5.26 6.83
C ILE A 124 -8.54 -5.31 7.57
N LYS A 125 -8.52 -5.38 8.91
CA LYS A 125 -9.74 -5.39 9.73
C LYS A 125 -10.54 -4.11 9.55
N ALA A 126 -9.90 -2.94 9.45
CA ALA A 126 -10.60 -1.68 9.22
C ALA A 126 -11.35 -1.67 7.88
N TYR A 127 -10.71 -2.11 6.79
CA TYR A 127 -11.34 -2.20 5.46
C TYR A 127 -12.51 -3.18 5.45
N ILE A 128 -12.34 -4.38 6.02
CA ILE A 128 -13.39 -5.41 6.09
C ILE A 128 -14.57 -4.91 6.92
N ASN A 129 -14.31 -4.40 8.12
CA ASN A 129 -15.37 -3.86 9.00
C ASN A 129 -16.06 -2.62 8.39
N GLY A 130 -15.35 -1.88 7.53
CA GLY A 130 -15.86 -0.76 6.76
C GLY A 130 -16.72 -1.14 5.55
N GLY A 131 -16.82 -2.44 5.23
CA GLY A 131 -17.67 -2.96 4.16
C GLY A 131 -16.95 -3.30 2.85
N VAL A 132 -15.61 -3.30 2.81
CA VAL A 132 -14.86 -3.83 1.65
C VAL A 132 -14.84 -5.37 1.72
N PRO A 133 -15.33 -6.08 0.70
CA PRO A 133 -15.23 -7.54 0.68
C PRO A 133 -13.77 -8.00 0.74
N ALA A 134 -13.45 -8.91 1.66
CA ALA A 134 -12.08 -9.40 1.84
C ALA A 134 -11.46 -9.95 0.54
N SER A 135 -12.26 -10.58 -0.32
CA SER A 135 -11.83 -11.13 -1.61
C SER A 135 -11.39 -10.07 -2.63
N LYS A 136 -11.69 -8.79 -2.39
CA LYS A 136 -11.23 -7.67 -3.22
C LYS A 136 -9.92 -7.04 -2.71
N ILE A 137 -9.48 -7.38 -1.49
CA ILE A 137 -8.27 -6.80 -0.90
C ILE A 137 -7.07 -7.63 -1.33
N VAL A 138 -6.15 -7.00 -2.05
CA VAL A 138 -4.86 -7.59 -2.45
C VAL A 138 -3.80 -7.10 -1.48
N LEU A 139 -3.06 -8.02 -0.87
CA LEU A 139 -2.00 -7.69 0.09
C LEU A 139 -0.71 -7.34 -0.64
N GLY A 140 -0.37 -6.05 -0.68
CA GLY A 140 0.91 -5.57 -1.20
C GLY A 140 2.08 -5.97 -0.30
N MET A 141 3.23 -6.26 -0.90
CA MET A 141 4.46 -6.63 -0.19
C MET A 141 5.66 -5.93 -0.85
N PRO A 142 6.65 -5.46 -0.06
CA PRO A 142 7.81 -4.77 -0.60
C PRO A 142 8.79 -5.78 -1.22
N ILE A 143 9.35 -5.44 -2.38
CA ILE A 143 10.50 -6.14 -2.99
C ILE A 143 11.79 -5.32 -2.75
N TYR A 144 11.85 -4.68 -1.60
CA TYR A 144 12.95 -3.87 -1.10
C TYR A 144 12.99 -3.95 0.43
N GLY A 145 14.06 -3.43 1.02
CA GLY A 145 14.16 -3.23 2.47
C GLY A 145 14.54 -1.79 2.79
N ARG A 146 14.01 -1.27 3.90
CA ARG A 146 14.39 0.03 4.48
C ARG A 146 15.50 -0.12 5.52
N SER A 147 16.52 0.73 5.45
CA SER A 147 17.70 0.64 6.32
C SER A 147 17.75 1.72 7.40
N PHE A 148 18.30 1.33 8.55
CA PHE A 148 18.61 2.19 9.69
C PHE A 148 20.03 1.86 10.17
N GLU A 149 20.93 2.83 10.12
CA GLU A 149 22.32 2.73 10.56
C GLU A 149 22.51 3.28 11.98
N GLY A 150 23.53 2.78 12.69
CA GLY A 150 23.85 3.22 14.04
C GLY A 150 22.76 2.89 15.07
N THR A 151 21.95 1.86 14.80
CA THR A 151 20.92 1.37 15.71
C THR A 151 21.39 0.12 16.45
N THR A 152 21.04 -0.01 17.73
CA THR A 152 21.49 -1.15 18.56
C THR A 152 20.60 -2.39 18.41
N ASP A 153 19.34 -2.19 18.03
CA ASP A 153 18.39 -3.22 17.63
C ASP A 153 17.18 -2.56 16.94
N ILE A 154 16.22 -3.34 16.48
CA ILE A 154 14.96 -2.82 15.96
C ILE A 154 14.12 -2.16 17.07
N GLY A 155 13.43 -1.05 16.76
CA GLY A 155 12.68 -0.26 17.74
C GLY A 155 13.54 0.70 18.58
N LYS A 156 14.80 0.90 18.19
CA LYS A 156 15.76 1.78 18.89
C LYS A 156 16.09 3.02 18.05
N ALA A 157 16.69 4.01 18.69
CA ALA A 157 17.20 5.18 17.98
C ALA A 157 18.24 4.75 16.94
N TYR A 158 18.38 5.55 15.89
CA TYR A 158 19.32 5.35 14.79
C TYR A 158 19.96 6.70 14.45
N SER A 159 21.11 6.70 13.78
CA SER A 159 21.85 7.93 13.46
C SER A 159 21.83 8.29 11.97
N GLY A 160 21.31 7.41 11.12
CA GLY A 160 21.11 7.65 9.69
C GLY A 160 20.43 6.48 9.02
N ILE A 161 20.08 6.62 7.74
CA ILE A 161 19.49 5.53 6.94
C ILE A 161 20.49 4.92 5.94
N GLY A 162 21.70 5.47 5.89
CA GLY A 162 22.75 5.01 4.98
C GLY A 162 22.49 5.31 3.51
N SER A 163 23.22 4.59 2.66
CA SER A 163 23.04 4.59 1.21
C SER A 163 21.88 3.67 0.79
N GLY A 164 21.74 3.41 -0.51
CA GLY A 164 20.79 2.43 -1.02
C GLY A 164 21.13 1.97 -2.43
N SER A 165 20.26 1.16 -3.03
CA SER A 165 20.46 0.66 -4.40
C SER A 165 20.29 1.75 -5.44
N TRP A 166 19.25 2.57 -5.27
CA TRP A 166 18.88 3.66 -6.16
C TRP A 166 18.65 4.97 -5.41
N GLU A 167 18.19 4.87 -4.16
CA GLU A 167 17.90 5.99 -3.26
C GLU A 167 18.37 5.65 -1.84
N ASN A 168 18.84 6.64 -1.10
CA ASN A 168 19.34 6.44 0.26
C ASN A 168 18.28 5.82 1.17
N GLY A 169 18.65 4.82 1.97
CA GLY A 169 17.74 4.15 2.89
C GLY A 169 16.91 3.01 2.28
N ILE A 170 17.03 2.74 0.97
CA ILE A 170 16.24 1.72 0.26
C ILE A 170 17.15 0.75 -0.50
N TRP A 171 17.01 -0.53 -0.23
CA TRP A 171 17.79 -1.59 -0.88
C TRP A 171 16.89 -2.57 -1.63
N ASP A 172 17.18 -2.83 -2.91
CA ASP A 172 16.50 -3.89 -3.65
C ASP A 172 16.60 -5.22 -2.90
N TYR A 173 15.51 -6.00 -2.85
CA TYR A 173 15.52 -7.29 -2.17
C TYR A 173 16.63 -8.23 -2.67
N LYS A 174 16.92 -8.21 -3.98
CA LYS A 174 17.93 -9.07 -4.63
C LYS A 174 19.37 -8.85 -4.15
N VAL A 175 19.65 -7.76 -3.43
CA VAL A 175 20.99 -7.48 -2.87
C VAL A 175 21.04 -7.66 -1.35
N LEU A 176 19.99 -8.24 -0.77
CA LEU A 176 19.85 -8.54 0.65
C LEU A 176 19.87 -10.07 0.87
N PRO A 177 20.35 -10.55 2.04
CA PRO A 177 21.03 -9.78 3.08
C PRO A 177 22.43 -9.34 2.63
N LYS A 178 22.93 -8.24 3.22
CA LYS A 178 24.30 -7.77 2.97
C LYS A 178 25.32 -8.68 3.65
N ALA A 179 26.54 -8.75 3.10
CA ALA A 179 27.63 -9.50 3.71
C ALA A 179 27.86 -9.01 5.16
N GLY A 180 27.92 -9.96 6.10
CA GLY A 180 28.06 -9.70 7.53
C GLY A 180 26.74 -9.54 8.29
N ALA A 181 25.61 -9.33 7.62
CA ALA A 181 24.31 -9.24 8.27
C ALA A 181 23.68 -10.63 8.45
N THR A 182 22.94 -10.81 9.55
CA THR A 182 22.16 -12.02 9.83
C THR A 182 20.67 -11.72 9.70
N VAL A 183 19.93 -12.58 9.01
CA VAL A 183 18.46 -12.48 8.93
C VAL A 183 17.86 -12.88 10.28
N LYS A 184 17.05 -11.99 10.83
CA LYS A 184 16.27 -12.16 12.06
C LYS A 184 14.78 -12.18 11.74
N TYR A 185 14.03 -12.90 12.57
CA TYR A 185 12.59 -13.01 12.47
C TYR A 185 11.94 -12.64 13.79
N ASP A 186 11.09 -11.61 13.78
CA ASP A 186 10.22 -11.28 14.91
C ASP A 186 8.96 -12.15 14.80
N SER A 187 8.87 -13.19 15.64
CA SER A 187 7.75 -14.13 15.60
C SER A 187 6.41 -13.53 16.07
N VAL A 188 6.42 -12.38 16.76
CA VAL A 188 5.21 -11.68 17.21
C VAL A 188 4.69 -10.78 16.11
N ALA A 189 5.54 -9.87 15.60
CA ALA A 189 5.19 -8.97 14.51
C ALA A 189 5.04 -9.68 13.15
N LYS A 190 5.64 -10.87 13.00
CA LYS A 190 5.78 -11.62 11.75
C LYS A 190 6.57 -10.82 10.69
N GLY A 191 7.54 -10.04 11.13
CA GLY A 191 8.45 -9.26 10.28
C GLY A 191 9.84 -9.87 10.24
N TYR A 192 10.48 -9.81 9.07
CA TYR A 192 11.89 -10.15 8.88
C TYR A 192 12.73 -8.89 8.74
N TYR A 193 13.94 -8.92 9.27
CA TYR A 193 14.94 -7.87 9.08
C TYR A 193 16.34 -8.48 9.11
N SER A 194 17.34 -7.78 8.57
CA SER A 194 18.75 -8.19 8.71
C SER A 194 19.48 -7.22 9.64
N TYR A 195 20.34 -7.75 10.51
CA TYR A 195 21.17 -6.97 11.43
C TYR A 195 22.59 -7.52 11.45
#